data_AF-A0A352R6X3-F1
#
_entry.id   AF-A0A352R6X3-F1
#
_cell.length_a   1.000
_cell.length_b   1.000
_cell.length_c   1.000
_cell.angle_alpha   90.00
_cell.angle_beta   90.00
_cell.angle_gamma   90.00
#
_symmetry.space_group_name_H-M   'P 1'
#
loop_
_entity.id
_entity.type
_entity.pdbx_description
1 polymer ?
#
loop_
_entity_poly.entity_id
_entity_poly.type
_entity_poly.pdbx_seq_one_letter_code
_entity_poly.pdbx_strand_id
1 'polypeptide(L)' 'MGQKTNPIGNRLGIIRGWDSNWYGGNDYGDKIAEDYKIRKYIHARL' A
#
# COMPACT_ATOMS: atom_id res chain seq x y z
N MET A 1 10.49 -22.38 -10.55
CA MET A 1 10.97 -21.04 -10.10
C MET A 1 9.77 -20.14 -9.91
N GLY A 2 9.67 -19.44 -8.77
CA GLY A 2 8.46 -18.68 -8.38
C GLY A 2 8.09 -18.76 -6.90
N GLN A 3 8.79 -19.58 -6.11
CA GLN A 3 8.54 -19.78 -4.68
C GLN A 3 9.19 -18.71 -3.76
N LYS A 4 9.67 -17.59 -4.31
CA LYS A 4 10.31 -16.54 -3.51
C LYS A 4 9.29 -15.46 -3.18
N THR A 5 9.04 -15.26 -1.89
CA THR A 5 8.18 -14.18 -1.38
C THR A 5 8.76 -12.81 -1.72
N ASN A 6 7.88 -11.82 -1.88
CA ASN A 6 8.31 -10.44 -2.07
C ASN A 6 9.09 -9.95 -0.82
N PRO A 7 10.36 -9.52 -0.97
CA PRO A 7 11.18 -9.10 0.17
C PRO A 7 10.66 -7.84 0.84
N ILE A 8 9.88 -6.99 0.15
CA ILE A 8 9.25 -5.79 0.73
C ILE A 8 8.22 -6.23 1.77
N GLY A 9 7.33 -7.17 1.41
CA GLY A 9 6.35 -7.72 2.35
C GLY A 9 7.02 -8.41 3.53
N ASN A 10 8.08 -9.17 3.28
CA ASN A 10 8.82 -9.89 4.34
C ASN A 10 9.57 -8.97 5.32
N ARG A 11 9.74 -7.68 5.02
CA ARG A 11 10.48 -6.70 5.84
C ARG A 11 9.59 -5.59 6.40
N LEU A 12 8.32 -5.59 6.02
CA LEU A 12 7.34 -4.62 6.48
C LEU A 12 7.15 -4.77 7.99
N GLY A 13 7.21 -3.68 8.75
CA GLY A 13 7.10 -3.68 10.21
C GLY A 13 8.39 -4.00 10.98
N ILE A 14 9.48 -4.40 10.31
CA ILE A 14 10.79 -4.60 10.95
C ILE A 14 11.73 -3.44 10.61
N ILE A 15 12.07 -3.32 9.32
CA ILE A 15 12.98 -2.28 8.82
C ILE A 15 12.33 -1.33 7.81
N ARG A 16 11.14 -1.68 7.29
CA ARG A 16 10.39 -0.84 6.35
C ARG A 16 8.99 -0.54 6.89
N GLY A 17 8.59 0.72 6.79
CA GLY A 17 7.23 1.18 7.13
C GLY A 17 6.21 0.99 5.99
N TRP A 18 4.97 1.33 6.29
CA TRP A 18 3.87 1.37 5.32
C TRP A 18 3.99 2.61 4.42
N ASP A 19 3.67 2.46 3.14
CA ASP A 19 3.69 3.60 2.21
C ASP A 19 2.46 4.53 2.42
N SER A 20 1.33 4.00 2.91
CA SER A 20 0.16 4.80 3.35
C SER A 20 0.01 4.70 4.86
N ASN A 21 -0.19 5.83 5.53
CA ASN A 21 -0.36 5.90 6.98
C ASN A 21 -1.65 6.63 7.36
N TRP A 22 -2.71 5.87 7.61
CA TRP A 22 -4.00 6.38 8.08
C TRP A 22 -4.78 5.28 8.81
N TYR A 23 -5.72 5.66 9.67
CA TYR A 23 -6.63 4.74 10.37
C TYR A 23 -8.08 4.96 9.91
N GLY A 24 -8.76 3.88 9.51
CA GLY A 24 -10.11 3.94 8.92
C GLY A 24 -11.23 3.41 9.79
N GLY A 25 -10.94 2.80 10.95
CA GLY A 25 -11.96 2.09 11.73
C GLY A 25 -12.69 1.05 10.87
N ASN A 26 -14.01 0.96 11.02
CA ASN A 26 -14.84 0.07 10.20
C ASN A 26 -15.09 0.59 8.77
N ASP A 27 -14.88 1.89 8.54
CA ASP A 27 -15.16 2.57 7.26
C ASP A 27 -13.88 2.77 6.43
N TYR A 28 -12.92 1.84 6.53
CA TYR A 28 -11.66 1.91 5.81
C TYR A 28 -11.81 1.73 4.29
N GLY A 29 -12.95 1.17 3.83
CA GLY A 29 -13.18 0.84 2.41
C GLY A 29 -13.06 2.05 1.49
N ASP A 30 -13.71 3.16 1.84
CA ASP A 30 -13.67 4.38 1.04
C ASP A 30 -12.26 4.98 0.99
N LYS A 31 -11.55 4.95 2.13
CA LYS A 31 -10.17 5.45 2.23
C LYS A 31 -9.19 4.63 1.37
N ILE A 32 -9.35 3.31 1.29
CA ILE A 32 -8.55 2.46 0.38
C ILE A 32 -8.86 2.82 -1.08
N ALA A 33 -10.14 2.97 -1.42
CA ALA A 33 -10.55 3.26 -2.79
C ALA A 33 -10.00 4.62 -3.27
N GLU A 34 -9.96 5.61 -2.40
CA GLU A 34 -9.36 6.91 -2.67
C GLU A 34 -7.83 6.82 -2.84
N ASP A 35 -7.13 6.15 -1.91
CA ASP A 35 -5.68 5.96 -1.95
C ASP A 35 -5.24 5.30 -3.28
N TYR A 36 -5.97 4.28 -3.73
CA TYR A 36 -5.73 3.62 -5.01
C TYR A 36 -5.91 4.58 -6.20
N LYS A 37 -6.97 5.39 -6.21
CA LYS A 37 -7.21 6.38 -7.29
C LYS A 37 -6.09 7.41 -7.36
N ILE A 38 -5.63 7.91 -6.22
CA ILE A 38 -4.54 8.89 -6.14
C ILE A 38 -3.24 8.28 -6.70
N ARG A 39 -2.86 7.07 -6.24
CA ARG A 39 -1.66 6.38 -6.74
C ARG A 39 -1.72 6.17 -8.25
N LYS A 40 -2.86 5.70 -8.77
CA LYS A 40 -3.07 5.50 -10.21
C LYS A 40 -2.91 6.80 -10.99
N TYR A 41 -3.48 7.90 -10.49
CA TYR A 41 -3.38 9.20 -11.14
C TYR A 41 -1.93 9.72 -11.16
N ILE A 42 -1.22 9.60 -10.06
CA ILE A 42 0.20 10.02 -9.96
C ILE A 42 1.05 9.22 -10.93
N HIS A 43 0.90 7.89 -10.97
CA HIS A 43 1.64 7.02 -11.90
C HIS A 43 1.31 7.23 -13.37
N ALA A 44 0.12 7.75 -13.70
CA ALA A 44 -0.26 8.06 -15.07
C ALA A 44 0.25 9.44 -15.52
N ARG A 45 0.50 10.35 -14.57
CA ARG A 45 0.89 11.74 -14.86
C ARG A 45 2.40 11.97 -14.81
N LEU A 46 3.11 11.22 -13.98
CA LEU A 46 4.57 11.27 -13.80
C LEU A 46 5.20 9.99 -14.36
#